data_AF-A0A1V3XIS0-F1
#
_entry.id   AF-A0A1V3XIS0-F1
#
_cell.length_a   1.000
_cell.length_b   1.000
_cell.length_c   1.000
_cell.angle_alpha   90.00
_cell.angle_beta   90.00
_cell.angle_gamma   90.00
#
_symmetry.space_group_name_H-M   'P 1'
#
loop_
_entity.id
_entity.type
_entity.pdbx_description
1 polymer ?
#
loop_
_entity_poly.entity_id
_entity_poly.type
_entity_poly.pdbx_seq_one_letter_code
_entity_poly.pdbx_strand_id
1 'polypeptide(L)'
;MTRVSLSDPIEATRRRSSARSERIFDGYHKSDGYALAFDEMFDAQGNVRGPYKGIYAELAPTDASELKARADALGRAFIDQGITFSLSGQERPFPLDLVPRVISAAEWTRLERGIIQRVQALERYLDDIYGDQEILRDGVIPRRLVTSCEHFHREAVGIVPPNGVRIHVAGIDLIRDDRGDFRVLEDNLRSPSGVSYVMENRRTMARVFPNLFATHRVRAVDDYPAHLLRALRNSAATNEADPTVVVLTPGVYNPAYFEHSLLARQMGVELVEGRDLFCRDNQVYMRTTEGSARSTSSTGASTTHTWTRCSSAPTRCSGWRDWSTPPAPAMSSSPVRSVTVSATTSSSTPTCPP
;
A
#
# COMPACT_ATOMS: atom_id res chain seq x y z
N MET A 1 5.68 -41.08 -72.90
CA MET A 1 6.83 -40.86 -71.98
C MET A 1 6.83 -39.40 -71.57
N THR A 2 6.14 -39.07 -70.49
CA THR A 2 6.01 -37.68 -70.02
C THR A 2 7.04 -37.46 -68.91
N ARG A 3 8.03 -36.60 -69.15
CA ARG A 3 9.02 -36.20 -68.14
C ARG A 3 8.33 -35.33 -67.10
N VAL A 4 8.32 -35.78 -65.84
CA VAL A 4 8.02 -34.95 -64.67
C VAL A 4 9.34 -34.33 -64.21
N SER A 5 9.40 -33.00 -64.23
CA SER A 5 10.49 -32.22 -63.63
C SER A 5 10.27 -32.20 -62.11
N LEU A 6 11.24 -32.73 -61.37
CA LEU A 6 11.32 -32.59 -59.92
C LEU A 6 11.90 -31.21 -59.62
N SER A 7 11.08 -30.31 -59.10
CA SER A 7 11.53 -29.07 -58.46
C SER A 7 11.97 -29.37 -57.02
N ASP A 8 13.20 -28.97 -56.69
CA ASP A 8 13.88 -29.25 -55.41
C ASP A 8 13.14 -28.70 -54.17
N PRO A 9 12.92 -29.50 -53.11
CA PRO A 9 12.24 -29.06 -51.89
C PRO A 9 13.00 -28.00 -51.07
N ILE A 10 14.27 -27.77 -51.38
CA ILE A 10 15.17 -26.92 -50.59
C ILE A 10 14.89 -25.42 -50.80
N GLU A 11 14.34 -25.04 -51.96
CA GLU A 11 14.03 -23.63 -52.26
C GLU A 11 12.73 -23.15 -51.59
N ALA A 12 11.81 -24.07 -51.30
CA ALA A 12 10.58 -23.79 -50.57
C ALA A 12 10.81 -23.55 -49.07
N THR A 13 11.90 -24.09 -48.49
CA THR A 13 12.25 -23.88 -47.07
C THR A 13 12.93 -22.54 -46.83
N ARG A 14 13.57 -21.94 -47.84
CA ARG A 14 14.19 -20.60 -47.75
C ARG A 14 13.21 -19.42 -47.91
N ARG A 15 11.99 -19.67 -48.39
CA ARG A 15 10.94 -18.63 -48.58
C ARG A 15 9.99 -18.45 -47.39
N ARG A 16 10.21 -19.14 -46.27
CA ARG A 16 9.45 -18.97 -45.01
C ARG A 16 10.15 -18.12 -43.95
N SER A 17 11.12 -17.27 -44.32
CA SER A 17 11.76 -16.32 -43.42
C SER A 17 11.48 -14.86 -43.81
N SER A 18 10.44 -14.29 -43.20
CA SER A 18 10.36 -12.89 -42.72
C SER A 18 8.89 -12.50 -42.51
N ALA A 19 8.20 -13.19 -41.59
CA ALA A 19 7.16 -12.48 -40.87
C ALA A 19 7.89 -11.37 -40.12
N ARG A 20 7.77 -10.13 -40.60
CA ARG A 20 8.41 -8.95 -40.00
C ARG A 20 7.87 -8.86 -38.58
N SER A 21 8.69 -9.26 -37.60
CA SER A 21 8.29 -9.22 -36.20
C SER A 21 7.98 -7.77 -35.85
N GLU A 22 6.76 -7.52 -35.40
CA GLU A 22 6.30 -6.19 -35.05
C GLU A 22 7.13 -5.71 -33.85
N ARG A 23 7.87 -4.62 -34.05
CA ARG A 23 8.67 -4.02 -32.97
C ARG A 23 7.72 -3.43 -31.95
N ILE A 24 8.18 -3.34 -30.71
CA ILE A 24 7.35 -2.90 -29.58
C ILE A 24 6.65 -1.53 -29.80
N PHE A 25 7.27 -0.61 -30.54
CA PHE A 25 6.72 0.73 -30.81
C PHE A 25 6.08 0.88 -32.19
N ASP A 26 5.99 -0.19 -32.98
CA ASP A 26 5.34 -0.13 -34.29
C ASP A 26 3.86 0.25 -34.12
N GLY A 27 3.42 1.29 -34.82
CA GLY A 27 2.03 1.77 -34.74
C GLY A 27 1.66 2.56 -33.48
N TYR A 28 2.60 2.84 -32.58
CA TYR A 28 2.34 3.56 -31.32
C TYR A 28 1.61 4.90 -31.53
N HIS A 29 2.04 5.70 -32.51
CA HIS A 29 1.43 6.99 -32.85
C HIS A 29 0.20 6.92 -33.76
N LYS A 30 -0.31 5.72 -34.09
CA LYS A 30 -1.49 5.54 -34.95
C LYS A 30 -2.80 5.42 -34.15
N SER A 31 -2.73 5.42 -32.83
CA SER A 31 -3.91 5.30 -31.96
C SER A 31 -4.46 6.67 -31.59
N ASP A 32 -5.65 7.00 -32.09
CA ASP A 32 -6.34 8.27 -31.78
C ASP A 32 -6.95 8.30 -30.37
N GLY A 33 -7.07 7.13 -29.72
CA GLY A 33 -7.78 6.98 -28.44
C GLY A 33 -7.18 7.76 -27.27
N TYR A 34 -5.90 8.16 -27.38
CA TYR A 34 -5.16 8.86 -26.34
C TYR A 34 -4.52 10.17 -26.83
N ALA A 35 -4.95 10.70 -27.99
CA ALA A 35 -4.33 11.86 -28.62
C ALA A 35 -4.31 13.14 -27.76
N LEU A 36 -5.24 13.24 -26.79
CA LEU A 36 -5.33 14.36 -25.84
C LEU A 36 -4.57 14.11 -24.53
N ALA A 37 -4.11 12.88 -24.28
CA ALA A 37 -3.42 12.53 -23.04
C ALA A 37 -1.94 12.94 -23.10
N PHE A 38 -1.39 13.31 -21.94
CA PHE A 38 0.04 13.55 -21.83
C PHE A 38 0.81 12.23 -21.91
N ASP A 39 1.69 12.11 -22.90
CA ASP A 39 2.59 10.97 -23.07
C ASP A 39 3.90 11.19 -22.30
N GLU A 40 4.24 10.23 -21.42
CA GLU A 40 5.43 10.26 -20.58
C GLU A 40 6.72 9.94 -21.34
N MET A 41 6.63 9.14 -22.42
CA MET A 41 7.77 8.67 -23.20
C MET A 41 8.06 9.58 -24.40
N PHE A 42 7.03 10.01 -25.12
CA PHE A 42 7.16 10.79 -26.35
C PHE A 42 6.65 12.23 -26.17
N ASP A 43 7.28 13.18 -26.85
CA ASP A 43 6.76 14.53 -27.00
C ASP A 43 5.75 14.63 -28.16
N ALA A 44 5.15 15.82 -28.34
CA ALA A 44 4.17 16.06 -29.40
C ALA A 44 4.74 15.93 -30.82
N GLN A 45 6.08 15.93 -30.97
CA GLN A 45 6.78 15.73 -32.23
C GLN A 45 7.21 14.26 -32.43
N GLY A 46 6.91 13.37 -31.47
CA GLY A 46 7.31 11.97 -31.49
C GLY A 46 8.74 11.71 -31.04
N ASN A 47 9.45 12.71 -30.47
CA ASN A 47 10.78 12.48 -29.92
C ASN A 47 10.69 11.89 -28.51
N VAL A 48 11.66 11.02 -28.18
CA VAL A 48 11.75 10.43 -26.85
C VAL A 48 12.20 11.48 -25.82
N ARG A 49 11.39 11.67 -24.78
CA ARG A 49 11.67 12.57 -23.66
C ARG A 49 12.91 12.11 -22.89
N GLY A 50 13.65 13.07 -22.35
CA GLY A 50 14.94 12.85 -21.67
C GLY A 50 14.94 11.69 -20.66
N PRO A 51 14.02 11.64 -19.68
CA PRO A 51 13.95 10.57 -18.68
C PRO A 51 13.74 9.16 -19.25
N TYR A 52 13.19 9.05 -20.46
CA TYR A 52 12.84 7.78 -21.09
C TYR A 52 13.84 7.31 -22.16
N LYS A 53 14.87 8.10 -22.51
CA LYS A 53 15.83 7.73 -23.55
C LYS A 53 16.51 6.37 -23.32
N GLY A 54 16.92 6.09 -22.08
CA GLY A 54 17.55 4.83 -21.72
C GLY A 54 16.59 3.64 -21.79
N ILE A 55 15.34 3.82 -21.34
CA ILE A 55 14.28 2.80 -21.45
C ILE A 55 13.98 2.51 -22.92
N TYR A 56 13.80 3.56 -23.73
CA TYR A 56 13.52 3.41 -25.15
C TYR A 56 14.64 2.64 -25.85
N ALA A 57 15.91 2.96 -25.57
CA ALA A 57 17.05 2.26 -26.16
C ALA A 57 17.10 0.77 -25.82
N GLU A 58 16.69 0.38 -24.60
CA GLU A 58 16.61 -1.01 -24.17
C GLU A 58 15.41 -1.75 -24.79
N LEU A 59 14.25 -1.08 -24.88
CA LEU A 59 13.00 -1.70 -25.33
C LEU A 59 12.87 -1.75 -26.86
N ALA A 60 13.28 -0.70 -27.58
CA ALA A 60 13.08 -0.58 -29.03
C ALA A 60 13.64 -1.74 -29.88
N PRO A 61 14.78 -2.37 -29.52
CA PRO A 61 15.29 -3.55 -30.23
C PRO A 61 14.47 -4.83 -30.01
N THR A 62 13.58 -4.86 -29.02
CA THR A 62 12.80 -6.04 -28.62
C THR A 62 11.52 -6.17 -29.44
N ASP A 63 11.18 -7.40 -29.79
CA ASP A 63 9.92 -7.71 -30.48
C ASP A 63 8.75 -7.75 -29.51
N ALA A 64 7.56 -7.33 -29.97
CA ALA A 64 6.36 -7.31 -29.12
C ALA A 64 6.01 -8.71 -28.55
N SER A 65 6.24 -9.77 -29.34
CA SER A 65 6.03 -11.16 -28.93
C SER A 65 6.99 -11.61 -27.83
N GLU A 66 8.24 -11.14 -27.88
CA GLU A 66 9.24 -11.44 -26.86
C GLU A 66 8.91 -10.75 -25.53
N LEU A 67 8.50 -9.47 -25.58
CA LEU A 67 8.08 -8.76 -24.38
C LEU A 67 6.84 -9.42 -23.75
N LYS A 68 5.87 -9.83 -24.57
CA LYS A 68 4.70 -10.58 -24.11
C LYS A 68 5.10 -11.89 -23.42
N ALA A 69 6.01 -12.66 -24.02
CA ALA A 69 6.49 -13.91 -23.42
C ALA A 69 7.18 -13.66 -22.06
N ARG A 70 7.95 -12.58 -21.93
CA ARG A 70 8.56 -12.17 -20.64
C ARG A 70 7.50 -11.80 -19.62
N ALA A 71 6.47 -11.04 -20.01
CA ALA A 71 5.36 -10.67 -19.13
C ALA A 71 4.57 -11.91 -18.67
N ASP A 72 4.29 -12.86 -19.57
CA ASP A 72 3.57 -14.10 -19.25
C ASP A 72 4.40 -15.03 -18.34
N ALA A 73 5.73 -15.06 -18.49
CA ALA A 73 6.63 -15.78 -17.58
C ALA A 73 6.67 -15.12 -16.19
N LEU A 74 6.63 -13.78 -16.14
CA LEU A 74 6.62 -13.03 -14.90
C LEU A 74 5.32 -13.18 -14.12
N GLY A 75 4.18 -13.14 -14.81
CA GLY A 75 2.88 -13.41 -14.21
C GLY A 75 2.82 -14.77 -13.54
N ARG A 76 3.40 -15.81 -14.17
CA ARG A 76 3.52 -17.15 -13.57
C ARG A 76 4.38 -17.15 -12.31
N ALA A 77 5.54 -16.49 -12.35
CA ALA A 77 6.41 -16.37 -11.18
C ALA A 77 5.75 -15.63 -10.00
N PHE A 78 4.85 -14.68 -10.27
CA PHE A 78 4.09 -13.98 -9.22
C PHE A 78 3.09 -14.89 -8.53
N ILE A 79 2.38 -15.74 -9.29
CA ILE A 79 1.50 -16.77 -8.73
C ILE A 79 2.32 -17.72 -7.84
N ASP A 80 3.45 -18.22 -8.35
CA ASP A 80 4.31 -19.16 -7.61
C ASP A 80 4.86 -18.56 -6.29
N GLN A 81 5.05 -17.23 -6.25
CA GLN A 81 5.52 -16.50 -5.06
C GLN A 81 4.37 -16.06 -4.14
N GLY A 82 3.11 -16.36 -4.47
CA GLY A 82 1.92 -15.93 -3.72
C GLY A 82 1.64 -14.43 -3.82
N ILE A 83 2.22 -13.74 -4.81
CA ILE A 83 1.97 -12.32 -5.12
C ILE A 83 0.69 -12.26 -5.95
N THR A 84 -0.44 -12.49 -5.29
CA THR A 84 -1.76 -12.53 -5.91
C THR A 84 -2.65 -11.42 -5.36
N PHE A 85 -3.67 -11.05 -6.13
CA PHE A 85 -4.79 -10.25 -5.63
C PHE A 85 -6.06 -11.08 -5.77
N SER A 86 -6.92 -11.01 -4.74
CA SER A 86 -8.22 -11.69 -4.77
C SER A 86 -9.25 -10.77 -5.44
N LEU A 87 -9.61 -11.11 -6.69
CA LEU A 87 -10.74 -10.49 -7.37
C LEU A 87 -11.88 -11.51 -7.39
N SER A 88 -12.97 -11.23 -6.67
CA SER A 88 -14.16 -12.09 -6.62
C SER A 88 -13.88 -13.54 -6.16
N GLY A 89 -12.93 -13.73 -5.24
CA GLY A 89 -12.58 -15.05 -4.69
C GLY A 89 -11.66 -15.91 -5.57
N GLN A 90 -11.24 -15.40 -6.74
CA GLN A 90 -10.19 -16.02 -7.54
C GLN A 90 -8.87 -15.28 -7.33
N GLU A 91 -7.83 -16.02 -6.94
CA GLU A 91 -6.47 -15.49 -6.92
C GLU A 91 -5.99 -15.28 -8.36
N ARG A 92 -5.61 -14.05 -8.68
CA ARG A 92 -4.98 -13.71 -9.96
C ARG A 92 -3.62 -13.09 -9.70
N PRO A 93 -2.63 -13.31 -10.58
CA PRO A 93 -1.38 -12.56 -10.50
C PRO A 93 -1.68 -11.08 -10.60
N PHE A 94 -1.02 -10.28 -9.76
CA PHE A 94 -1.05 -8.84 -9.93
C PHE A 94 -0.48 -8.50 -11.33
N PRO A 95 -1.25 -7.84 -12.21
CA PRO A 95 -0.79 -7.55 -13.56
C PRO A 95 0.35 -6.51 -13.49
N LEU A 96 1.54 -6.92 -13.91
CA LEU A 96 2.71 -6.06 -13.95
C LEU A 96 3.04 -5.68 -15.39
N ASP A 97 2.95 -4.39 -15.69
CA ASP A 97 3.50 -3.83 -16.92
C ASP A 97 5.03 -3.76 -16.83
N LEU A 98 5.71 -4.20 -17.90
CA LEU A 98 7.15 -4.22 -18.01
C LEU A 98 7.74 -2.85 -18.40
N VAL A 99 6.93 -1.90 -18.83
CA VAL A 99 7.36 -0.53 -19.13
C VAL A 99 7.24 0.32 -17.86
N PRO A 100 8.36 0.71 -17.21
CA PRO A 100 8.27 1.43 -15.94
C PRO A 100 7.80 2.87 -16.15
N ARG A 101 7.06 3.38 -15.15
CA ARG A 101 6.77 4.81 -15.02
C ARG A 101 7.98 5.52 -14.41
N VAL A 102 8.62 6.39 -15.17
CA VAL A 102 9.78 7.17 -14.70
C VAL A 102 9.34 8.52 -14.20
N ILE A 103 9.77 8.85 -12.98
CA ILE A 103 9.66 10.19 -12.41
C ILE A 103 11.08 10.70 -12.24
N SER A 104 11.41 11.83 -12.86
CA SER A 104 12.74 12.41 -12.73
C SER A 104 13.00 12.92 -11.32
N ALA A 105 14.28 13.05 -10.93
CA ALA A 105 14.64 13.57 -9.61
C ALA A 105 14.07 14.99 -9.36
N ALA A 106 14.05 15.85 -10.39
CA ALA A 106 13.52 17.20 -10.28
C ALA A 106 12.00 17.20 -10.05
N GLU A 107 11.26 16.35 -10.78
CA GLU A 107 9.81 16.18 -10.56
C GLU A 107 9.53 15.60 -9.18
N TRP A 108 10.26 14.55 -8.78
CA TRP A 108 10.10 13.95 -7.46
C TRP A 108 10.36 14.93 -6.33
N THR A 109 11.41 15.75 -6.40
CA THR A 109 11.69 16.76 -5.37
C THR A 109 10.56 17.78 -5.23
N ARG A 110 9.88 18.15 -6.33
CA ARG A 110 8.71 19.03 -6.25
C ARG A 110 7.51 18.29 -5.65
N LEU A 111 7.25 17.06 -6.08
CA LEU A 111 6.17 16.22 -5.59
C LEU A 111 6.29 15.94 -4.10
N GLU A 112 7.46 15.48 -3.67
CA GLU A 112 7.79 15.14 -2.27
C GLU A 112 7.48 16.32 -1.33
N ARG A 113 7.93 17.54 -1.66
CA ARG A 113 7.61 18.73 -0.86
C ARG A 113 6.11 19.00 -0.79
N GLY A 114 5.41 18.86 -1.93
CA GLY A 114 3.95 19.07 -1.98
C GLY A 114 3.18 18.04 -1.18
N ILE A 115 3.58 16.77 -1.26
CA ILE A 115 3.00 15.65 -0.49
C ILE A 115 3.23 15.88 1.02
N ILE A 116 4.47 16.21 1.43
CA ILE A 116 4.79 16.50 2.83
C ILE A 116 3.93 17.65 3.35
N GLN A 117 3.85 18.75 2.60
CA GLN A 117 3.01 19.89 2.99
C GLN A 117 1.55 19.49 3.14
N ARG A 118 1.01 18.73 2.19
CA ARG A 118 -0.39 18.28 2.21
C ARG A 118 -0.70 17.40 3.41
N VAL A 119 0.16 16.40 3.68
CA VAL A 119 -0.02 15.50 4.83
C VAL A 119 0.07 16.27 6.14
N GLN A 120 0.97 17.23 6.26
CA GLN A 120 1.05 18.11 7.45
C GLN A 120 -0.22 18.95 7.65
N ALA A 121 -0.83 19.44 6.56
CA ALA A 121 -2.09 20.17 6.66
C ALA A 121 -3.25 19.25 7.08
N LEU A 122 -3.31 18.02 6.53
CA LEU A 122 -4.31 17.02 6.89
C LEU A 122 -4.16 16.57 8.35
N GLU A 123 -2.94 16.41 8.83
CA GLU A 123 -2.63 16.07 10.22
C GLU A 123 -3.15 17.16 11.17
N ARG A 124 -2.82 18.42 10.90
CA ARG A 124 -3.31 19.58 11.68
C ARG A 124 -4.84 19.71 11.62
N TYR A 125 -5.43 19.45 10.45
CA TYR A 125 -6.88 19.45 10.30
C TYR A 125 -7.54 18.39 11.18
N LEU A 126 -7.03 17.15 11.18
CA LEU A 126 -7.59 16.10 12.04
C LEU A 126 -7.37 16.42 13.51
N ASP A 127 -6.22 16.98 13.88
CA ASP A 127 -5.97 17.38 15.26
C ASP A 127 -6.92 18.47 15.74
N ASP A 128 -7.17 19.49 14.91
CA ASP A 128 -8.13 20.55 15.22
C ASP A 128 -9.57 20.02 15.30
N ILE A 129 -10.01 19.20 14.34
CA ILE A 129 -11.38 18.66 14.31
C ILE A 129 -11.70 17.80 15.54
N TYR A 130 -10.73 17.02 16.03
CA TYR A 130 -10.88 16.19 17.22
C TYR A 130 -10.46 16.89 18.52
N GLY A 131 -9.93 18.12 18.44
CA GLY A 131 -9.53 18.97 19.54
C GLY A 131 -10.40 20.23 19.63
N ASP A 132 -9.78 21.40 19.44
CA ASP A 132 -10.38 22.71 19.72
C ASP A 132 -11.37 23.21 18.66
N GLN A 133 -11.36 22.64 17.45
CA GLN A 133 -12.25 22.97 16.33
C GLN A 133 -12.21 24.45 15.90
N GLU A 134 -11.02 25.06 15.92
CA GLU A 134 -10.75 26.41 15.46
C GLU A 134 -11.22 26.64 14.02
N ILE A 135 -10.92 25.72 13.10
CA ILE A 135 -11.32 25.83 11.69
C ILE A 135 -12.84 25.90 11.50
N LEU A 136 -13.61 25.35 12.45
CA LEU A 136 -15.07 25.42 12.47
C LEU A 136 -15.57 26.70 13.15
N ARG A 137 -14.89 27.18 14.20
CA ARG A 137 -15.20 28.45 14.88
C ARG A 137 -14.96 29.64 13.97
N ASP A 138 -13.89 29.58 13.16
CA ASP A 138 -13.51 30.61 12.20
C ASP A 138 -14.35 30.57 10.91
N GLY A 139 -15.20 29.54 10.74
CA GLY A 139 -16.10 29.41 9.60
C GLY A 139 -15.43 29.02 8.28
N VAL A 140 -14.14 28.65 8.29
CA VAL A 140 -13.42 28.18 7.10
C VAL A 140 -14.02 26.87 6.58
N ILE A 141 -14.39 25.95 7.49
CA ILE A 141 -15.14 24.74 7.17
C ILE A 141 -16.49 24.78 7.88
N PRO A 142 -17.61 24.62 7.17
CA PRO A 142 -18.93 24.56 7.80
C PRO A 142 -19.04 23.37 8.77
N ARG A 143 -19.39 23.66 10.04
CA ARG A 143 -19.57 22.65 11.10
C ARG A 143 -20.48 21.48 10.69
N ARG A 144 -21.52 21.75 9.90
CA ARG A 144 -22.45 20.71 9.43
C ARG A 144 -21.73 19.65 8.59
N LEU A 145 -20.78 20.03 7.73
CA LEU A 145 -20.08 19.07 6.87
C LEU A 145 -19.31 18.02 7.67
N VAL A 146 -18.69 18.43 8.79
CA VAL A 146 -17.97 17.51 9.67
C VAL A 146 -18.94 16.70 10.52
N THR A 147 -19.87 17.36 11.20
CA THR A 147 -20.73 16.70 12.21
C THR A 147 -21.81 15.77 11.63
N SER A 148 -22.15 15.92 10.34
CA SER A 148 -23.04 15.00 9.62
C SER A 148 -22.30 13.92 8.82
N CYS A 149 -20.97 13.95 8.78
CA CYS A 149 -20.19 12.94 8.07
C CYS A 149 -20.25 11.61 8.82
N GLU A 150 -20.57 10.50 8.12
CA GLU A 150 -20.57 9.15 8.70
C GLU A 150 -19.21 8.75 9.26
N HIS A 151 -18.14 9.34 8.72
CA HIS A 151 -16.76 9.05 9.09
C HIS A 151 -16.20 9.98 10.17
N PHE A 152 -17.03 10.84 10.74
CA PHE A 152 -16.68 11.60 11.93
C PHE A 152 -17.03 10.79 13.18
N HIS A 153 -16.00 10.37 13.92
CA HIS A 153 -16.15 9.52 15.10
C HIS A 153 -16.15 10.34 16.38
N ARG A 154 -17.32 10.57 16.98
CA ARG A 154 -17.46 11.38 18.20
C ARG A 154 -16.68 10.81 19.38
N GLU A 155 -16.53 9.50 19.41
CA GLU A 155 -15.77 8.74 20.38
C GLU A 155 -14.27 9.08 20.37
N ALA A 156 -13.77 9.64 19.27
CA ALA A 156 -12.37 10.02 19.13
C ALA A 156 -12.06 11.47 19.56
N VAL A 157 -13.09 12.26 19.88
CA VAL A 157 -12.91 13.65 20.34
C VAL A 157 -12.18 13.66 21.69
N GLY A 158 -11.17 14.51 21.81
CA GLY A 158 -10.31 14.60 22.99
C GLY A 158 -9.25 13.51 23.13
N ILE A 159 -9.22 12.52 22.22
CA ILE A 159 -8.12 11.56 22.17
C ILE A 159 -6.91 12.24 21.54
N VAL A 160 -5.83 12.33 22.32
CA VAL A 160 -4.52 12.84 21.89
C VAL A 160 -3.55 11.66 21.78
N PRO A 161 -3.02 11.34 20.58
CA PRO A 161 -2.01 10.31 20.42
C PRO A 161 -0.74 10.65 21.23
N PRO A 162 0.00 9.66 21.78
CA PRO A 162 1.16 9.94 22.63
C PRO A 162 2.26 10.80 22.00
N ASN A 163 2.47 10.65 20.68
CA ASN A 163 3.44 11.43 19.91
C ASN A 163 2.78 12.57 19.10
N GLY A 164 1.48 12.81 19.31
CA GLY A 164 0.70 13.80 18.56
C GLY A 164 0.46 13.45 17.08
N VAL A 165 0.75 12.23 16.63
CA VAL A 165 0.55 11.80 15.24
C VAL A 165 -0.72 10.96 15.11
N ARG A 166 -1.61 11.35 14.21
CA ARG A 166 -2.84 10.65 13.82
C ARG A 166 -2.61 9.88 12.53
N ILE A 167 -2.01 10.51 11.52
CA ILE A 167 -1.75 9.94 10.20
C ILE A 167 -0.32 9.37 10.18
N HIS A 168 -0.19 8.09 10.54
CA HIS A 168 1.11 7.39 10.52
C HIS A 168 1.53 7.00 9.10
N VAL A 169 0.55 6.69 8.23
CA VAL A 169 0.75 6.36 6.82
C VAL A 169 -0.33 7.07 6.01
N ALA A 170 0.07 7.76 4.95
CA ALA A 170 -0.82 8.42 4.00
C ALA A 170 -0.52 7.91 2.58
N GLY A 171 -1.55 7.44 1.88
CA GLY A 171 -1.49 7.21 0.44
C GLY A 171 -2.06 8.42 -0.30
N ILE A 172 -1.28 9.08 -1.14
CA ILE A 172 -1.73 10.25 -1.91
C ILE A 172 -1.81 9.86 -3.38
N ASP A 173 -3.03 9.80 -3.92
CA ASP A 173 -3.26 9.38 -5.29
C ASP A 173 -3.03 10.56 -6.23
N LEU A 174 -2.05 10.42 -7.11
CA LEU A 174 -1.61 11.46 -8.03
C LEU A 174 -1.89 11.05 -9.48
N ILE A 175 -2.39 12.01 -10.25
CA ILE A 175 -2.43 11.92 -11.71
C ILE A 175 -1.55 12.99 -12.33
N ARG A 176 -1.13 12.74 -13.57
CA ARG A 176 -0.63 13.78 -14.45
C ARG A 176 -1.73 14.15 -15.44
N ASP A 177 -2.11 15.43 -15.49
CA ASP A 177 -3.14 15.91 -16.40
C ASP A 177 -2.63 16.03 -17.85
N ASP A 178 -3.51 16.41 -18.76
CA ASP A 178 -3.24 16.62 -20.20
C ASP A 178 -2.14 17.65 -20.47
N ARG A 179 -1.90 18.56 -19.51
CA ARG A 179 -0.85 19.58 -19.58
C ARG A 179 0.49 19.12 -19.01
N GLY A 180 0.52 17.93 -18.42
CA GLY A 180 1.71 17.38 -17.78
C GLY A 180 1.86 17.77 -16.32
N ASP A 181 0.87 18.44 -15.72
CA ASP A 181 0.90 18.86 -14.32
C ASP A 181 0.37 17.76 -13.40
N PHE A 182 0.99 17.63 -12.22
CA PHE A 182 0.52 16.69 -11.20
C PHE A 182 -0.66 17.25 -10.41
N ARG A 183 -1.69 16.43 -10.23
CA ARG A 183 -2.90 16.73 -9.45
C ARG A 183 -3.14 15.63 -8.43
N VAL A 184 -3.63 16.00 -7.25
CA VAL A 184 -4.14 15.04 -6.27
C VAL A 184 -5.57 14.67 -6.64
N LEU A 185 -5.85 13.37 -6.73
CA LEU A 185 -7.21 12.85 -6.86
C LEU A 185 -7.82 12.53 -5.51
N GLU A 186 -7.07 11.84 -4.65
CA GLU A 186 -7.60 11.29 -3.40
C GLU A 186 -6.52 11.20 -2.32
N ASP A 187 -6.94 11.31 -1.06
CA ASP A 187 -6.12 11.11 0.14
C ASP A 187 -6.61 9.87 0.90
N ASN A 188 -5.76 8.86 0.98
CA ASN A 188 -6.01 7.61 1.69
C ASN A 188 -5.32 7.65 3.07
N LEU A 189 -6.08 8.05 4.10
CA LEU A 189 -5.58 8.29 5.47
C LEU A 189 -6.02 7.24 6.51
N ARG A 190 -6.73 6.19 6.07
CA ARG A 190 -7.25 5.14 6.96
C ARG A 190 -6.24 4.01 7.09
N SER A 191 -6.24 3.14 6.08
CA SER A 191 -5.35 2.01 5.97
C SER A 191 -4.91 1.92 4.51
N PRO A 192 -4.07 2.87 4.05
CA PRO A 192 -3.56 2.82 2.68
C PRO A 192 -2.80 1.52 2.46
N SER A 193 -2.98 0.94 1.28
CA SER A 193 -2.36 -0.31 0.88
C SER A 193 -1.56 -0.17 -0.42
N GLY A 194 -0.77 -1.18 -0.73
CA GLY A 194 -0.11 -1.36 -2.02
C GLY A 194 1.41 -1.19 -2.03
N VAL A 195 2.01 -0.88 -0.88
CA VAL A 195 3.47 -0.78 -0.76
C VAL A 195 4.16 -2.13 -1.00
N SER A 196 3.49 -3.24 -0.66
CA SER A 196 3.99 -4.59 -0.97
C SER A 196 4.18 -4.78 -2.47
N TYR A 197 3.23 -4.31 -3.30
CA TYR A 197 3.36 -4.34 -4.75
C TYR A 197 4.48 -3.43 -5.24
N VAL A 198 4.69 -2.25 -4.65
CA VAL A 198 5.82 -1.37 -5.02
C VAL A 198 7.16 -2.09 -4.83
N MET A 199 7.34 -2.74 -3.68
CA MET A 199 8.56 -3.46 -3.34
C MET A 199 8.77 -4.68 -4.25
N GLU A 200 7.74 -5.49 -4.45
CA GLU A 200 7.83 -6.69 -5.29
C GLU A 200 7.98 -6.35 -6.77
N ASN A 201 7.29 -5.31 -7.27
CA ASN A 201 7.48 -4.80 -8.63
C ASN A 201 8.91 -4.33 -8.83
N ARG A 202 9.48 -3.60 -7.86
CA ARG A 202 10.87 -3.14 -7.95
C ARG A 202 11.86 -4.31 -8.02
N ARG A 203 11.74 -5.26 -7.09
CA ARG A 203 12.61 -6.45 -7.04
C ARG A 203 12.51 -7.26 -8.33
N THR A 204 11.31 -7.34 -8.86
CA THR A 204 11.02 -8.10 -10.07
C THR A 204 11.58 -7.42 -11.31
N MET A 205 11.33 -6.12 -11.48
CA MET A 205 11.87 -5.34 -12.59
C MET A 205 13.41 -5.36 -12.61
N ALA A 206 14.07 -5.35 -11.45
CA ALA A 206 15.52 -5.47 -11.34
C ALA A 206 16.05 -6.84 -11.85
N ARG A 207 15.26 -7.91 -11.74
CA ARG A 207 15.60 -9.24 -12.28
C ARG A 207 15.35 -9.33 -13.78
N VAL A 208 14.27 -8.73 -14.28
CA VAL A 208 13.86 -8.81 -15.69
C VAL A 208 14.69 -7.90 -16.59
N PHE A 209 15.05 -6.71 -16.11
CA PHE A 209 15.81 -5.71 -16.85
C PHE A 209 17.06 -5.25 -16.08
N PRO A 210 18.03 -6.13 -15.80
CA PRO A 210 19.20 -5.77 -15.00
C PRO A 210 20.00 -4.61 -15.61
N ASN A 211 20.09 -4.55 -16.94
CA ASN A 211 20.76 -3.46 -17.66
C ASN A 211 20.09 -2.10 -17.45
N LEU A 212 18.75 -2.07 -17.36
CA LEU A 212 18.01 -0.85 -17.07
C LEU A 212 18.41 -0.28 -15.71
N PHE A 213 18.48 -1.14 -14.69
CA PHE A 213 18.87 -0.74 -13.33
C PHE A 213 20.36 -0.44 -13.20
N ALA A 214 21.22 -1.04 -14.03
CA ALA A 214 22.64 -0.71 -14.08
C ALA A 214 22.90 0.67 -14.71
N THR A 215 22.10 1.06 -15.70
CA THR A 215 22.26 2.32 -16.44
C THR A 215 21.51 3.50 -15.81
N HIS A 216 20.52 3.24 -14.94
CA HIS A 216 19.73 4.27 -14.28
C HIS A 216 19.98 4.27 -12.76
N ARG A 217 20.11 5.46 -12.17
CA ARG A 217 20.22 5.62 -10.71
C ARG A 217 18.85 5.58 -10.04
N VAL A 218 18.21 4.40 -10.05
CA VAL A 218 16.89 4.19 -9.44
C VAL A 218 17.04 4.18 -7.91
N ARG A 219 16.27 5.00 -7.20
CA ARG A 219 16.25 5.02 -5.73
C ARG A 219 15.63 3.72 -5.19
N ALA A 220 16.23 3.14 -4.16
CA ALA A 220 15.72 1.93 -3.51
C ALA A 220 14.39 2.20 -2.76
N VAL A 221 13.63 1.14 -2.48
CA VAL A 221 12.32 1.19 -1.78
C VAL A 221 12.16 0.08 -0.74
N ASP A 222 13.21 -0.71 -0.53
CA ASP A 222 13.25 -1.88 0.36
C ASP A 222 13.41 -1.53 1.84
N ASP A 223 13.75 -0.27 2.14
CA ASP A 223 13.87 0.29 3.49
C ASP A 223 12.52 0.71 4.11
N TYR A 224 11.43 0.68 3.34
CA TYR A 224 10.10 1.08 3.80
C TYR A 224 9.65 0.36 5.09
N PRO A 225 9.73 -0.98 5.23
CA PRO A 225 9.30 -1.66 6.45
C PRO A 225 10.08 -1.21 7.69
N ALA A 226 11.38 -0.95 7.55
CA ALA A 226 12.21 -0.46 8.65
C ALA A 226 11.80 0.95 9.07
N HIS A 227 11.47 1.83 8.12
CA HIS A 227 10.93 3.15 8.40
C HIS A 227 9.56 3.10 9.06
N LEU A 228 8.67 2.22 8.60
CA LEU A 228 7.35 2.02 9.18
C LEU A 228 7.46 1.51 10.63
N LEU A 229 8.27 0.48 10.88
CA LEU A 229 8.48 -0.04 12.24
C LEU A 229 9.02 1.06 13.17
N ARG A 230 9.98 1.85 12.71
CA ARG A 230 10.52 2.98 13.48
C ARG A 230 9.44 4.02 13.81
N ALA A 231 8.59 4.36 12.84
CA ALA A 231 7.48 5.30 13.05
C ALA A 231 6.47 4.77 14.08
N LEU A 232 6.13 3.47 14.01
CA LEU A 232 5.22 2.82 14.95
C LEU A 232 5.82 2.68 16.36
N ARG A 233 7.13 2.44 16.48
CA ARG A 233 7.81 2.46 17.79
C ARG A 233 7.80 3.86 18.40
N ASN A 234 7.99 4.89 17.58
CA ASN A 234 7.94 6.28 18.01
C ASN A 234 6.53 6.76 18.38
N SER A 235 5.48 6.00 18.09
CA SER A 235 4.10 6.32 18.50
C SER A 235 3.68 5.70 19.83
N ALA A 236 4.58 4.95 20.46
CA ALA A 236 4.33 4.37 21.77
C ALA A 236 4.17 5.45 22.86
N ALA A 237 3.56 5.06 23.98
CA ALA A 237 3.41 5.93 25.14
C ALA A 237 4.77 6.44 25.66
N THR A 238 4.76 7.65 26.21
CA THR A 238 5.96 8.26 26.82
C THR A 238 6.51 7.34 27.91
N ASN A 239 7.80 6.98 27.79
CA ASN A 239 8.57 6.08 28.67
C ASN A 239 8.47 4.57 28.40
N GLU A 240 7.89 4.14 27.28
CA GLU A 240 8.03 2.74 26.84
C GLU A 240 9.39 2.51 26.17
N ALA A 241 10.27 1.74 26.82
CA ALA A 241 11.64 1.53 26.35
C ALA A 241 11.74 0.53 25.19
N ASP A 242 10.83 -0.45 25.14
CA ASP A 242 10.80 -1.47 24.08
C ASP A 242 9.35 -1.78 23.66
N PRO A 243 8.72 -0.88 22.88
CA PRO A 243 7.33 -1.06 22.49
C PRO A 243 7.15 -2.26 21.59
N THR A 244 6.22 -3.15 21.99
CA THR A 244 5.80 -4.28 21.17
C THR A 244 4.84 -3.80 20.08
N VAL A 245 5.26 -3.99 18.83
CA VAL A 245 4.47 -3.71 17.62
C VAL A 245 3.95 -5.02 17.07
N VAL A 246 2.68 -5.03 16.62
CA VAL A 246 2.06 -6.16 15.93
C VAL A 246 1.31 -5.66 14.70
N VAL A 247 1.13 -6.52 13.70
CA VAL A 247 0.25 -6.26 12.54
C VAL A 247 -1.07 -6.98 12.79
N LEU A 248 -2.15 -6.22 13.02
CA LEU A 248 -3.49 -6.78 13.15
C LEU A 248 -4.11 -7.01 11.77
N THR A 249 -4.49 -8.25 11.49
CA THR A 249 -5.14 -8.65 10.24
C THR A 249 -6.54 -9.23 10.48
N PRO A 250 -7.51 -8.98 9.57
CA PRO A 250 -8.80 -9.68 9.57
C PRO A 250 -8.70 -11.15 9.12
N GLY A 251 -7.52 -11.62 8.71
CA GLY A 251 -7.25 -13.01 8.33
C GLY A 251 -7.14 -13.23 6.83
N VAL A 252 -6.93 -14.50 6.45
CA VAL A 252 -6.55 -14.94 5.08
C VAL A 252 -7.55 -14.60 3.98
N TYR A 253 -8.81 -14.39 4.33
CA TYR A 253 -9.87 -14.07 3.36
C TYR A 253 -9.89 -12.59 2.96
N ASN A 254 -9.03 -11.76 3.54
CA ASN A 254 -8.91 -10.36 3.16
C ASN A 254 -7.99 -10.20 1.93
N PRO A 255 -8.39 -9.43 0.90
CA PRO A 255 -7.57 -9.22 -0.29
C PRO A 255 -6.16 -8.64 -0.04
N ALA A 256 -5.98 -7.89 1.05
CA ALA A 256 -4.69 -7.32 1.46
C ALA A 256 -3.89 -8.22 2.42
N TYR A 257 -4.33 -9.47 2.68
CA TYR A 257 -3.64 -10.37 3.60
C TYR A 257 -2.18 -10.61 3.20
N PHE A 258 -1.90 -10.73 1.91
CA PHE A 258 -0.53 -10.82 1.39
C PHE A 258 0.34 -9.66 1.90
N GLU A 259 -0.15 -8.43 1.77
CA GLU A 259 0.57 -7.24 2.23
C GLU A 259 0.80 -7.25 3.74
N HIS A 260 -0.23 -7.61 4.52
CA HIS A 260 -0.11 -7.69 5.98
C HIS A 260 0.98 -8.69 6.38
N SER A 261 0.98 -9.87 5.75
CA SER A 261 1.96 -10.93 6.03
C SER A 261 3.38 -10.55 5.60
N LEU A 262 3.52 -9.86 4.46
CA LEU A 262 4.81 -9.40 3.96
C LEU A 262 5.41 -8.34 4.89
N LEU A 263 4.61 -7.33 5.25
CA LEU A 263 5.05 -6.25 6.14
C LEU A 263 5.37 -6.77 7.53
N ALA A 264 4.55 -7.64 8.12
CA ALA A 264 4.83 -8.26 9.42
C ALA A 264 6.17 -9.00 9.40
N ARG A 265 6.40 -9.85 8.39
CA ARG A 265 7.64 -10.59 8.20
C ARG A 265 8.86 -9.69 8.01
N GLN A 266 8.75 -8.64 7.20
CA GLN A 266 9.87 -7.73 6.91
C GLN A 266 10.19 -6.79 8.07
N MET A 267 9.18 -6.38 8.85
CA MET A 267 9.38 -5.65 10.10
C MET A 267 9.89 -6.56 11.23
N GLY A 268 9.73 -7.88 11.11
CA GLY A 268 10.08 -8.83 12.17
C GLY A 268 9.13 -8.73 13.37
N VAL A 269 7.83 -8.53 13.11
CA VAL A 269 6.79 -8.43 14.13
C VAL A 269 5.71 -9.50 13.93
N GLU A 270 4.93 -9.74 14.98
CA GLU A 270 3.86 -10.74 14.94
C GLU A 270 2.69 -10.29 14.04
N LEU A 271 2.19 -11.22 13.23
CA LEU A 271 0.93 -11.08 12.51
C LEU A 271 -0.17 -11.72 13.35
N VAL A 272 -1.14 -10.92 13.80
CA VAL A 272 -2.16 -11.34 14.77
C VAL A 272 -3.57 -11.11 14.23
N GLU A 273 -4.52 -11.95 14.63
CA GLU A 273 -5.94 -11.72 14.42
C GLU A 273 -6.61 -11.20 15.70
N GLY A 274 -7.85 -10.68 15.59
CA GLY A 274 -8.58 -10.15 16.74
C GLY A 274 -8.75 -11.16 17.88
N ARG A 275 -8.82 -12.46 17.57
CA ARG A 275 -8.95 -13.55 18.57
C ARG A 275 -7.69 -13.73 19.43
N ASP A 276 -6.54 -13.30 18.93
CA ASP A 276 -5.24 -13.42 19.59
C ASP A 276 -5.03 -12.29 20.60
N LEU A 277 -5.88 -11.25 20.55
CA LEU A 277 -5.81 -10.10 21.43
C LEU A 277 -6.92 -10.12 22.49
N PHE A 278 -6.66 -9.53 23.65
CA PHE A 278 -7.66 -9.26 24.67
C PHE A 278 -7.32 -8.01 25.49
N CYS A 279 -8.33 -7.37 26.07
CA CYS A 279 -8.15 -6.18 26.89
C CYS A 279 -8.28 -6.50 28.39
N ARG A 280 -7.40 -5.94 29.22
CA ARG A 280 -7.50 -5.95 30.69
C ARG A 280 -6.81 -4.71 31.25
N ASP A 281 -7.37 -4.10 32.29
CA ASP A 281 -6.74 -2.97 32.98
C ASP A 281 -6.34 -1.81 32.03
N ASN A 282 -7.22 -1.47 31.07
CA ASN A 282 -7.01 -0.47 30.01
C ASN A 282 -5.79 -0.70 29.09
N GLN A 283 -5.31 -1.95 28.99
CA GLN A 283 -4.25 -2.35 28.10
C GLN A 283 -4.68 -3.50 27.21
N VAL A 284 -4.03 -3.62 26.05
CA VAL A 284 -4.21 -4.71 25.08
C VAL A 284 -3.07 -5.70 25.20
N TYR A 285 -3.41 -6.98 25.26
CA TYR A 285 -2.48 -8.10 25.38
C TYR A 285 -2.63 -9.07 24.22
N MET A 286 -1.53 -9.75 23.90
CA MET A 286 -1.50 -10.86 22.96
C MET A 286 -1.44 -12.20 23.71
N ARG A 287 -2.20 -13.20 23.26
CA ARG A 287 -2.19 -14.56 23.81
C ARG A 287 -0.93 -15.30 23.35
N THR A 288 -0.28 -16.04 24.26
CA THR A 288 0.92 -16.84 24.00
C THR A 288 0.74 -18.28 24.48
N THR A 289 1.37 -19.25 23.82
CA THR A 289 1.26 -20.69 24.13
C THR A 289 1.85 -21.08 25.48
N GLU A 290 2.81 -20.32 26.01
CA GLU A 290 3.45 -20.56 27.31
C GLU A 290 2.61 -20.10 28.52
N GLY A 291 1.35 -19.69 28.30
CA GLY A 291 0.66 -18.79 29.22
C GLY A 291 1.25 -17.38 29.10
N SER A 292 0.50 -16.38 29.58
CA SER A 292 0.83 -14.94 29.41
C SER A 292 2.32 -14.65 29.66
N ALA A 293 3.05 -14.24 28.63
CA ALA A 293 4.52 -14.17 28.67
C ALA A 293 5.08 -13.20 29.74
N ARG A 294 6.17 -13.65 30.38
CA ARG A 294 6.87 -13.10 31.54
C ARG A 294 7.74 -11.87 31.21
N SER A 295 7.96 -11.04 32.24
CA SER A 295 8.42 -9.65 32.24
C SER A 295 9.93 -9.41 32.29
N THR A 296 10.36 -8.26 31.78
CA THR A 296 11.36 -7.37 32.40
C THR A 296 10.78 -5.95 32.45
N SER A 297 11.08 -5.25 33.55
CA SER A 297 10.37 -4.11 34.16
C SER A 297 10.47 -2.75 33.44
N SER A 298 9.38 -1.97 33.45
CA SER A 298 9.33 -0.61 34.03
C SER A 298 7.90 -0.07 34.06
N THR A 299 7.55 0.56 35.17
CA THR A 299 6.26 1.17 35.50
C THR A 299 5.92 2.29 34.51
N GLY A 300 4.84 2.14 33.75
CA GLY A 300 4.31 3.17 32.88
C GLY A 300 2.90 2.80 32.43
N ALA A 301 1.92 3.62 32.75
CA ALA A 301 0.56 3.45 32.28
C ALA A 301 0.54 3.67 30.76
N SER A 302 0.55 2.58 29.99
CA SER A 302 0.31 2.64 28.55
C SER A 302 -1.20 2.68 28.31
N THR A 303 -1.65 3.75 27.68
CA THR A 303 -2.98 3.77 27.05
C THR A 303 -2.79 3.41 25.58
N THR A 304 -2.95 2.14 25.24
CA THR A 304 -3.01 1.73 23.83
C THR A 304 -4.41 2.04 23.31
N HIS A 305 -4.56 3.14 22.56
CA HIS A 305 -5.73 3.33 21.73
C HIS A 305 -5.57 2.50 20.45
N THR A 306 -6.22 1.33 20.45
CA THR A 306 -6.28 0.46 19.28
C THR A 306 -7.44 0.92 18.41
N TRP A 307 -7.15 1.41 17.21
CA TRP A 307 -8.17 1.70 16.21
C TRP A 307 -8.57 0.40 15.52
N THR A 308 -9.74 -0.13 15.85
CA THR A 308 -10.38 -1.22 15.08
C THR A 308 -11.75 -0.77 14.63
N ARG A 309 -12.02 -0.90 13.33
CA ARG A 309 -13.35 -0.70 12.75
C ARG A 309 -14.33 -1.71 13.35
N CYS A 310 -15.29 -1.23 14.15
CA CYS A 310 -16.49 -1.98 14.50
C CYS A 310 -17.51 -1.75 13.38
N SER A 311 -17.67 -2.70 12.45
CA SER A 311 -18.69 -2.61 11.40
C SER A 311 -20.07 -3.00 11.94
N SER A 312 -20.93 -2.00 12.13
CA SER A 312 -22.41 -2.01 12.04
C SER A 312 -23.18 -3.29 12.43
N ALA A 313 -23.74 -3.30 13.65
CA ALA A 313 -25.12 -3.73 13.91
C ALA A 313 -25.66 -2.98 15.15
N PRO A 314 -26.87 -2.39 15.12
CA PRO A 314 -27.40 -1.62 16.24
C PRO A 314 -28.02 -2.57 17.26
N THR A 315 -27.20 -3.19 18.11
CA THR A 315 -27.71 -3.84 19.31
C THR A 315 -27.49 -2.92 20.49
N ARG A 316 -28.60 -2.35 20.97
CA ARG A 316 -28.73 -1.53 22.18
C ARG A 316 -27.72 -1.95 23.26
N CYS A 317 -26.77 -1.08 23.58
CA CYS A 317 -26.04 -1.16 24.84
C CYS A 317 -26.97 -0.73 25.97
N SER A 318 -27.80 -1.67 26.42
CA SER A 318 -28.49 -1.58 27.70
C SER A 318 -28.13 -2.80 28.54
N GLY A 319 -27.27 -2.60 29.54
CA GLY A 319 -27.14 -3.50 30.67
C GLY A 319 -25.90 -4.38 30.68
N TRP A 320 -24.79 -3.84 31.20
CA TRP A 320 -23.89 -4.66 32.02
C TRP A 320 -24.16 -4.26 33.48
N ARG A 321 -25.05 -5.00 34.13
CA ARG A 321 -25.27 -4.88 35.57
C ARG A 321 -24.17 -5.64 36.29
N ASP A 322 -23.58 -4.92 37.22
CA ASP A 322 -22.92 -5.34 38.45
C ASP A 322 -23.29 -6.75 38.93
N TRP A 323 -22.28 -7.61 39.08
CA TRP A 323 -22.35 -8.80 39.92
C TRP A 323 -21.27 -8.69 40.99
N SER A 324 -21.64 -8.06 42.10
CA SER A 324 -20.89 -7.98 43.34
C SER A 324 -21.25 -9.14 44.27
N THR A 325 -20.29 -10.00 44.69
CA THR A 325 -20.06 -10.53 46.06
C THR A 325 -18.97 -11.66 46.11
N PRO A 326 -18.28 -11.95 47.24
CA PRO A 326 -17.21 -11.15 47.87
C PRO A 326 -15.95 -12.05 48.20
N PRO A 327 -14.97 -11.72 49.08
CA PRO A 327 -13.53 -11.83 48.79
C PRO A 327 -12.83 -13.11 49.31
N ALA A 328 -11.76 -13.55 48.62
CA ALA A 328 -10.78 -14.52 49.13
C ALA A 328 -9.40 -14.29 48.45
N PRO A 329 -8.28 -14.67 49.08
CA PRO A 329 -7.30 -13.74 49.63
C PRO A 329 -6.22 -13.32 48.64
N ALA A 330 -5.49 -12.27 49.04
CA ALA A 330 -4.37 -11.66 48.36
C ALA A 330 -3.45 -12.68 47.65
N MET A 331 -3.44 -12.63 46.31
CA MET A 331 -2.36 -13.18 45.51
C MET A 331 -1.79 -12.09 44.60
N SER A 332 -0.47 -12.06 44.60
CA SER A 332 0.44 -11.05 44.08
C SER A 332 0.06 -10.46 42.72
N SER A 333 0.07 -9.13 42.68
CA SER A 333 0.10 -8.29 41.48
C SER A 333 1.15 -8.78 40.48
N SER A 334 0.70 -9.19 39.29
CA SER A 334 1.57 -9.58 38.17
C SER A 334 1.59 -8.47 37.12
N PRO A 335 2.76 -8.05 36.61
CA PRO A 335 2.87 -6.96 35.64
C PRO A 335 2.54 -7.46 34.24
N VAL A 336 2.06 -6.55 33.38
CA VAL A 336 1.40 -6.86 32.11
C VAL A 336 1.94 -5.95 31.00
N ARG A 337 2.04 -6.46 29.75
CA ARG A 337 2.61 -5.74 28.60
C ARG A 337 1.55 -5.04 27.76
N SER A 338 1.72 -3.74 27.50
CA SER A 338 0.87 -3.03 26.53
C SER A 338 1.36 -3.22 25.09
N VAL A 339 0.48 -3.71 24.23
CA VAL A 339 0.71 -3.81 22.78
C VAL A 339 0.36 -2.48 22.12
N THR A 340 1.16 -1.96 21.19
CA THR A 340 0.69 -0.88 20.28
C THR A 340 0.15 -1.53 19.01
N VAL A 341 -1.15 -1.37 18.76
CA VAL A 341 -1.83 -2.02 17.64
C VAL A 341 -2.00 -1.01 16.50
N SER A 342 -1.41 -1.32 15.34
CA SER A 342 -1.72 -0.65 14.08
C SER A 342 -2.62 -1.57 13.25
N ALA A 343 -3.84 -1.13 12.95
CA ALA A 343 -4.76 -1.87 12.09
C ALA A 343 -4.61 -1.40 10.64
N THR A 344 -4.36 -2.36 9.74
CA THR A 344 -4.57 -2.18 8.30
C THR A 344 -5.86 -2.88 7.92
N THR A 345 -6.91 -2.11 7.58
CA THR A 345 -8.14 -2.64 7.00
C THR A 345 -8.41 -2.00 5.65
N SER A 346 -8.33 -2.80 4.57
CA SER A 346 -8.71 -2.38 3.21
C SER A 346 -10.19 -1.97 3.15
N SER A 347 -10.49 -0.80 2.57
CA SER A 347 -11.86 -0.44 2.18
C SER A 347 -12.17 -0.97 0.78
N SER A 348 -13.19 -1.82 0.65
CA SER A 348 -13.97 -1.91 -0.58
C SER A 348 -14.97 -0.75 -0.59
N THR A 349 -14.90 0.09 -1.62
CA THR A 349 -15.85 1.17 -1.89
C THR A 349 -17.20 0.57 -2.30
N PRO A 350 -18.33 0.88 -1.63
CA PRO A 350 -19.64 0.72 -2.24
C PRO A 350 -19.87 1.92 -3.18
N THR A 351 -19.95 1.65 -4.48
CA THR A 351 -20.45 2.61 -5.48
C THR A 351 -21.88 3.02 -5.11
N CYS A 352 -22.12 4.32 -4.90
CA CYS A 352 -23.48 4.87 -4.89
C CYS A 352 -24.03 4.86 -6.33
N PRO A 353 -25.23 4.30 -6.59
CA PRO A 353 -25.97 4.60 -7.81
C PRO A 353 -26.50 6.06 -7.75
N PRO A 354 -26.83 6.65 -8.92
CA PRO A 354 -27.02 8.10 -9.11
C PRO A 354 -28.13 8.74 -8.27
#